data_AF-A0A3Q9JLS5-F1
#
_entry.id   AF-A0A3Q9JLS5-F1
#
_cell.length_a   1.000
_cell.length_b   1.000
_cell.length_c   1.000
_cell.angle_alpha   90.00
_cell.angle_beta   90.00
_cell.angle_gamma   90.00
#
_symmetry.space_group_name_H-M   'P 1'
#
loop_
_entity.id
_entity.type
_entity.pdbx_description
1 polymer ?
#
loop_
_entity_poly.entity_id
_entity_poly.type
_entity_poly.pdbx_seq_one_letter_code
_entity_poly.pdbx_strand_id
1 'polypeptide(L)'
;MNLNYTCTNLKGAIIVKIALIGATGFVGSYILKEAILRGHKVLAITRNPDKILMAPSVAVQKLDINDSETLVKTIIDCDIVIHAFAPPRSDSIEERIAKQTTGTKNII
;
A
#
# COMPACT_ATOMS: atom_id res chain seq x y z
N MET A 1 -14.83 8.18 21.63
CA MET A 1 -15.10 9.00 20.42
C MET A 1 -15.44 8.04 19.29
N ASN A 2 -16.73 7.84 19.03
CA ASN A 2 -17.23 6.93 18.00
C ASN A 2 -17.41 7.71 16.70
N LEU A 3 -16.54 7.49 15.72
CA LEU A 3 -16.72 8.01 14.38
C LEU A 3 -17.37 6.91 13.52
N ASN A 4 -18.69 7.01 13.37
CA ASN A 4 -19.46 6.21 12.43
C ASN A 4 -19.21 6.76 11.01
N TYR A 5 -18.21 6.20 10.31
CA TYR A 5 -18.02 6.42 8.87
C TYR A 5 -18.53 5.22 8.09
N THR A 6 -19.86 5.07 7.97
CA THR A 6 -20.43 4.16 6.97
C THR A 6 -20.55 4.92 5.65
N CYS A 7 -19.61 4.68 4.73
CA CYS A 7 -19.80 5.02 3.31
C CYS A 7 -20.84 4.08 2.69
N THR A 8 -22.09 4.19 3.12
CA THR A 8 -23.21 3.48 2.50
C THR A 8 -23.75 4.31 1.34
N ASN A 9 -23.63 3.78 0.12
CA ASN A 9 -24.25 4.24 -1.12
C ASN A 9 -23.70 5.50 -1.80
N LEU A 10 -22.48 5.43 -2.36
CA LEU A 10 -22.16 6.24 -3.53
C LEU A 10 -22.70 5.53 -4.78
N LYS A 11 -23.92 5.88 -5.20
CA LYS A 11 -24.41 5.55 -6.55
C LYS A 11 -23.43 6.17 -7.56
N GLY A 12 -22.59 5.35 -8.19
CA GLY A 12 -21.56 5.77 -9.14
C GLY A 12 -20.11 5.70 -8.65
N ALA A 13 -19.82 5.21 -7.44
CA ALA A 13 -18.43 4.99 -7.02
C ALA A 13 -17.79 3.84 -7.82
N ILE A 14 -16.68 4.14 -8.48
CA ILE A 14 -15.86 3.14 -9.19
C ILE A 14 -15.05 2.37 -8.15
N ILE A 15 -15.28 1.06 -8.08
CA ILE A 15 -14.45 0.15 -7.28
C ILE A 15 -13.22 -0.22 -8.10
N VAL A 16 -12.04 0.13 -7.59
CA VAL A 16 -10.74 -0.11 -8.25
C VAL A 16 -9.89 -1.11 -7.46
N LYS A 17 -8.89 -1.65 -8.15
CA LYS A 17 -7.83 -2.48 -7.58
C LYS A 17 -6.58 -1.64 -7.33
N ILE A 18 -6.19 -1.54 -6.06
CA ILE A 18 -5.09 -0.68 -5.60
C ILE A 18 -3.91 -1.55 -5.21
N ALA A 19 -2.73 -1.31 -5.80
CA ALA A 19 -1.47 -1.77 -5.26
C ALA A 19 -0.99 -0.79 -4.18
N LEU A 20 -0.91 -1.23 -2.92
CA LEU A 20 -0.47 -0.40 -1.80
C LEU A 20 0.90 -0.88 -1.30
N ILE A 21 1.95 -0.14 -1.66
CA ILE A 21 3.32 -0.42 -1.24
C ILE A 21 3.58 0.22 0.12
N GLY A 22 4.12 -0.54 1.06
CA GLY A 22 4.32 -0.08 2.44
C GLY A 22 3.05 -0.16 3.29
N ALA A 23 2.17 -1.11 3.00
CA ALA A 23 0.84 -1.24 3.62
C ALA A 23 0.85 -1.39 5.16
N THR A 24 1.95 -1.86 5.76
CA THR A 24 2.12 -1.97 7.23
C THR A 24 2.80 -0.76 7.86
N GLY A 25 3.13 0.25 7.07
CA GLY A 25 3.80 1.46 7.53
C GLY A 25 2.86 2.40 8.27
N PHE A 26 3.44 3.47 8.83
CA PHE A 26 2.68 4.47 9.58
C PHE A 26 1.52 5.03 8.75
N VAL A 27 1.79 5.51 7.53
CA VAL A 27 0.74 6.05 6.64
C VAL A 27 -0.02 4.93 5.93
N GLY A 28 0.69 3.92 5.43
CA GLY A 28 0.10 2.83 4.64
C GLY A 28 -1.02 2.08 5.36
N SER A 29 -0.92 1.87 6.66
CA SER A 29 -1.96 1.17 7.44
C SER A 29 -3.29 1.93 7.50
N TYR A 30 -3.26 3.27 7.58
CA TYR A 30 -4.47 4.08 7.51
C TYR A 30 -5.06 4.13 6.10
N ILE A 31 -4.20 4.19 5.08
CA ILE A 31 -4.65 4.11 3.67
C ILE A 31 -5.34 2.77 3.41
N LEU A 32 -4.76 1.65 3.88
CA LEU A 32 -5.34 0.32 3.75
C LEU A 32 -6.74 0.29 4.37
N LYS A 33 -6.87 0.76 5.62
CA LYS A 33 -8.14 0.82 6.32
C LYS A 33 -9.19 1.62 5.56
N GLU A 34 -8.81 2.79 5.06
CA GLU A 34 -9.71 3.67 4.31
C GLU A 34 -10.13 3.07 2.97
N ALA A 35 -9.19 2.45 2.23
CA ALA A 35 -9.48 1.78 0.96
C ALA A 35 -10.47 0.62 1.15
N ILE A 36 -10.30 -0.19 2.21
CA ILE A 36 -11.24 -1.25 2.58
C ILE A 36 -12.62 -0.67 2.90
N LEU A 37 -12.66 0.41 3.71
CA LEU A 37 -13.90 1.06 4.13
C LEU A 37 -14.70 1.62 2.94
N ARG A 38 -14.01 2.07 1.89
CA ARG A 38 -14.62 2.54 0.64
C ARG A 38 -14.97 1.42 -0.34
N GLY A 39 -14.66 0.16 -0.01
CA GLY A 39 -14.98 -1.01 -0.81
C GLY A 39 -14.00 -1.34 -1.92
N HIS A 40 -12.83 -0.69 -1.97
CA HIS A 40 -11.79 -0.99 -2.96
C HIS A 40 -11.13 -2.35 -2.69
N LYS A 41 -10.60 -2.96 -3.75
CA LYS A 41 -9.74 -4.15 -3.64
C LYS A 41 -8.31 -3.69 -3.45
N VAL A 42 -7.60 -4.25 -2.48
CA VAL A 42 -6.23 -3.84 -2.17
C VAL A 42 -5.28 -5.03 -2.29
N LEU A 43 -4.24 -4.88 -3.09
CA LEU A 43 -3.04 -5.70 -3.06
C LEU A 43 -2.04 -5.01 -2.12
N ALA A 44 -1.98 -5.47 -0.87
CA ALA A 44 -1.10 -4.95 0.15
C ALA A 44 0.31 -5.52 -0.01
N ILE A 45 1.26 -4.66 -0.36
CA ILE A 45 2.66 -5.02 -0.60
C ILE A 45 3.50 -4.56 0.60
N THR A 46 4.15 -5.50 1.28
CA THR A 46 4.98 -5.23 2.45
C THR A 46 6.07 -6.28 2.64
N ARG A 47 7.09 -5.97 3.44
CA ARG A 47 8.09 -6.95 3.87
C ARG A 47 7.64 -7.78 5.07
N ASN A 48 6.66 -7.27 5.84
CA ASN A 48 6.18 -7.85 7.09
C ASN A 48 4.67 -8.16 7.01
N PRO A 49 4.24 -9.16 6.24
CA PRO A 49 2.83 -9.42 5.95
C PRO A 49 1.98 -9.71 7.19
N ASP A 50 2.59 -10.25 8.26
CA ASP A 50 1.89 -10.62 9.50
C ASP A 50 1.25 -9.43 10.23
N LYS A 51 1.59 -8.20 9.87
CA LYS A 51 1.03 -6.97 10.45
C LYS A 51 -0.16 -6.41 9.67
N ILE A 52 -0.59 -7.07 8.59
CA ILE A 52 -1.70 -6.61 7.75
C ILE A 52 -3.04 -6.90 8.40
N LEU A 53 -3.92 -5.90 8.35
CA LEU A 53 -5.35 -6.09 8.63
C LEU A 53 -5.98 -6.88 7.48
N MET A 54 -6.27 -8.16 7.72
CA MET A 54 -6.91 -9.03 6.74
C MET A 54 -8.39 -8.68 6.59
N ALA A 55 -8.86 -8.62 5.34
CA ALA A 55 -10.27 -8.48 4.97
C ALA A 55 -10.52 -9.18 3.63
N PRO A 56 -11.77 -9.53 3.28
CA PRO A 56 -12.08 -10.22 2.02
C PRO A 56 -11.64 -9.47 0.75
N SER A 57 -11.50 -8.15 0.82
CA SER A 57 -11.03 -7.31 -0.29
C SER A 57 -9.50 -7.12 -0.33
N VAL A 58 -8.75 -7.77 0.57
CA VAL A 58 -7.30 -7.61 0.72
C VAL A 58 -6.58 -8.88 0.30
N ALA A 59 -5.71 -8.75 -0.71
CA ALA A 59 -4.66 -9.72 -1.01
C ALA A 59 -3.32 -9.18 -0.45
N VAL A 60 -2.42 -10.07 -0.04
CA VAL A 60 -1.12 -9.69 0.54
C VAL A 60 0.00 -10.28 -0.29
N GLN A 61 0.96 -9.44 -0.66
CA GLN A 61 2.21 -9.86 -1.28
C GLN A 61 3.38 -9.48 -0.38
N LYS A 62 4.14 -10.48 0.06
CA LYS A 62 5.44 -10.24 0.68
C LYS A 62 6.43 -9.88 -0.43
N LEU A 63 6.93 -8.64 -0.42
CA LEU A 63 7.85 -8.16 -1.43
C LEU A 63 8.75 -7.05 -0.86
N ASP A 64 10.02 -7.05 -1.26
CA ASP A 64 10.91 -5.91 -1.07
C ASP A 64 10.80 -4.96 -2.27
N ILE A 65 10.72 -3.66 -2.01
CA ILE A 65 10.60 -2.64 -3.07
C ILE A 65 11.82 -2.59 -4.00
N ASN A 66 12.96 -3.15 -3.57
CA ASN A 66 14.17 -3.21 -4.37
C ASN A 66 14.15 -4.36 -5.41
N ASP A 67 13.19 -5.29 -5.32
CA ASP A 67 12.94 -6.30 -6.35
C ASP A 67 12.02 -5.71 -7.44
N SER A 68 12.62 -4.88 -8.31
CA SER A 68 11.90 -4.09 -9.30
C SER A 68 11.14 -4.96 -10.32
N GLU A 69 11.75 -6.04 -10.79
CA GLU A 69 11.13 -6.92 -11.80
C GLU A 69 9.87 -7.58 -11.24
N THR A 70 9.95 -8.13 -10.03
CA THR A 70 8.79 -8.75 -9.38
C THR A 70 7.76 -7.68 -8.99
N LEU A 71 8.19 -6.49 -8.56
CA LEU A 71 7.30 -5.38 -8.25
C LEU A 71 6.44 -4.97 -9.46
N VAL A 72 7.06 -4.74 -10.62
CA VAL A 72 6.35 -4.34 -11.84
C VAL A 72 5.33 -5.41 -12.25
N LYS A 73 5.73 -6.68 -12.27
CA LYS A 73 4.82 -7.80 -12.57
C LYS A 73 3.66 -7.90 -11.58
N THR A 74 3.90 -7.59 -10.31
CA THR A 74 2.89 -7.64 -9.25
C THR A 74 1.83 -6.54 -9.40
N ILE A 75 2.23 -5.34 -9.84
CA ILE A 75 1.35 -4.17 -9.88
C ILE A 75 0.68 -3.92 -11.24
N ILE A 76 1.08 -4.65 -12.30
CA ILE A 76 0.63 -4.39 -13.68
C ILE A 76 -0.89 -4.45 -13.87
N ASP A 77 -1.58 -5.34 -13.14
CA ASP A 77 -3.02 -5.52 -13.21
C ASP A 77 -3.79 -4.68 -12.17
N CYS A 78 -3.20 -3.58 -11.68
CA CYS A 78 -3.84 -2.66 -10.75
C CYS A 78 -4.18 -1.33 -11.43
N ASP A 79 -5.32 -0.76 -11.09
CA ASP A 79 -5.76 0.53 -11.64
C ASP A 79 -4.99 1.69 -11.01
N ILE A 80 -4.56 1.54 -9.75
CA ILE A 80 -3.89 2.57 -8.96
C ILE A 80 -2.71 1.95 -8.20
N VAL A 81 -1.58 2.66 -8.20
CA VAL A 81 -0.43 2.36 -7.34
C VAL A 81 -0.28 3.46 -6.30
N ILE A 82 -0.30 3.09 -5.02
CA ILE A 82 -0.01 3.98 -3.90
C ILE A 82 1.34 3.59 -3.30
N HIS A 83 2.31 4.49 -3.41
CA HIS A 83 3.63 4.34 -2.82
C HIS A 83 3.66 5.01 -1.43
N ALA A 84 3.50 4.21 -0.38
CA ALA A 84 3.58 4.64 1.02
C ALA A 84 4.80 4.04 1.75
N PHE A 85 5.86 3.72 1.00
CA PHE A 85 7.11 3.25 1.59
C PHE A 85 7.86 4.40 2.28
N ALA A 86 8.42 4.08 3.44
CA ALA A 86 9.34 4.94 4.14
C ALA A 86 10.44 4.08 4.79
N PRO A 87 11.72 4.44 4.66
CA PRO A 87 12.81 3.77 5.35
C PRO A 87 12.68 3.98 6.88
N PRO A 88 13.31 3.11 7.69
CA PRO A 88 13.40 3.30 9.13
C PRO A 88 13.89 4.70 9.50
N ARG A 89 13.30 5.29 10.55
CA ARG A 89 13.72 6.60 11.05
C ARG A 89 15.08 6.59 11.76
N SER A 90 15.56 5.40 12.12
CA SER A 90 16.87 5.17 12.72
C SER A 90 18.03 5.27 11.73
N ASP A 91 17.73 5.16 10.42
CA ASP A 91 18.73 5.25 9.37
C ASP A 91 19.26 6.69 9.22
N SER A 92 20.47 6.83 8.70
CA SER A 92 21.05 8.15 8.43
C SER A 92 20.21 8.91 7.39
N ILE A 93 20.39 10.23 7.30
CA ILE A 93 19.67 11.05 6.30
C ILE A 93 20.03 10.58 4.89
N GLU A 94 21.31 10.30 4.64
CA GLU A 94 21.84 9.83 3.36
C GLU A 94 21.25 8.48 2.98
N GLU A 95 21.21 7.53 3.93
CA GLU A 95 20.60 6.22 3.72
C GLU A 95 19.11 6.32 3.42
N ARG A 96 18.39 7.21 4.12
CA ARG A 96 16.96 7.43 3.91
C ARG A 96 16.70 8.02 2.54
N ILE A 97 17.49 9.01 2.11
CA ILE A 97 17.41 9.60 0.78
C ILE A 97 17.68 8.53 -0.28
N ALA A 98 18.74 7.72 -0.13
CA ALA A 98 19.07 6.66 -1.06
C ALA A 98 17.95 5.62 -1.18
N LYS A 99 17.45 5.10 -0.05
CA LYS A 99 16.37 4.11 -0.01
C LYS A 99 15.07 4.64 -0.61
N GLN A 100 14.69 5.88 -0.30
CA GLN A 100 13.50 6.49 -0.93
C GLN A 100 13.69 6.66 -2.43
N THR A 101 14.84 7.19 -2.86
CA THR A 101 15.12 7.43 -4.28
C THR A 101 15.08 6.13 -5.09
N THR A 102 15.77 5.08 -4.61
CA THR A 102 15.76 3.77 -5.28
C THR A 102 14.37 3.15 -5.27
N GLY A 103 13.67 3.18 -4.12
CA GLY A 103 12.32 2.64 -4.01
C GLY A 103 11.32 3.29 -4.96
N THR A 104 11.37 4.61 -5.13
CA THR A 104 10.49 5.32 -6.07
C THR A 104 10.86 5.04 -7.53
N LYS A 105 12.16 4.99 -7.89
CA LYS A 105 12.62 4.65 -9.25
C LYS A 105 12.22 3.26 -9.73
N ASN A 106 11.97 2.33 -8.80
CA ASN A 106 11.51 0.99 -9.16
C ASN A 106 10.02 0.96 -9.53
N ILE A 107 9.30 2.06 -9.35
CA ILE A 107 7.86 2.17 -9.63
C ILE A 107 7.61 2.97 -10.93
N ILE A 108 8.42 4.01 -11.20
CA ILE A 108 8.26 4.94 -12.34
C ILE A 108 9.58 5.25 -13.04
#